data_AF-A0A965AF78-F1
#
_entry.id   AF-A0A965AF78-F1
#
_cell.length_a   1.000
_cell.length_b   1.000
_cell.length_c   1.000
_cell.angle_alpha   90.00
_cell.angle_beta   90.00
_cell.angle_gamma   90.00
#
_symmetry.space_group_name_H-M   'P 1'
#
loop_
_entity.id
_entity.type
_entity.pdbx_description
1 polymer ?
#
loop_
_entity_poly.entity_id
_entity_poly.type
_entity_poly.pdbx_seq_one_letter_code
_entity_poly.pdbx_strand_id
1 'polypeptide(L)'
;LGSLVGQSESNIRQALKLADAMAPCVLFCDEIEKALAGANSSGQTDSGVTARLFGSLLTWLNDHESDVFFIATANDVSKLPPEFARAERFDGVFFLDLPGREQKDAIWEIYLAEYGLDDSQPKPDDTNWTGAEIKSCCRLASLLDVPLVQAAQNVVPVAVTAGDKIEALRNWASGRCLSADRAGIYSREQQASAVSRTRRVMREPGVN
;
A
#
# COMPACT_ATOMS: atom_id res chain seq x y z
N LEU A 1 29.37 -12.82 18.63
CA LEU A 1 27.99 -12.33 18.42
C LEU A 1 27.90 -10.83 18.08
N GLY A 2 28.91 -9.99 18.38
CA GLY A 2 28.88 -8.55 18.05
C GLY A 2 29.29 -8.14 16.62
N SER A 3 29.91 -9.02 15.82
CA SER A 3 30.40 -8.65 14.48
C SER A 3 29.29 -8.47 13.44
N LEU A 4 28.24 -9.30 13.50
CA LEU A 4 27.09 -9.22 12.58
C LEU A 4 26.23 -7.97 12.86
N VAL A 5 26.10 -7.60 14.13
CA VAL A 5 25.33 -6.44 14.59
C VAL A 5 25.95 -5.12 14.13
N GLY A 6 27.27 -4.96 14.31
CA GLY A 6 27.97 -3.76 13.84
C GLY A 6 27.97 -3.62 12.31
N GLN A 7 27.90 -4.75 11.60
CA GLN A 7 27.90 -4.76 10.14
C GLN A 7 26.56 -4.25 9.58
N SER A 8 25.42 -4.65 10.14
CA SER A 8 24.11 -4.12 9.72
C SER A 8 23.99 -2.60 9.92
N GLU A 9 24.49 -2.07 11.05
CA GLU A 9 24.44 -0.63 11.34
C GLU A 9 25.40 0.17 10.45
N SER A 10 26.59 -0.38 10.20
CA SER A 10 27.53 0.18 9.23
C SER A 10 26.92 0.23 7.83
N ASN A 11 26.23 -0.84 7.41
CA ASN A 11 25.62 -0.93 6.09
C ASN A 11 24.53 0.12 5.89
N ILE A 12 23.64 0.33 6.88
CA ILE A 12 22.61 1.38 6.78
C ILE A 12 23.25 2.76 6.71
N ARG A 13 24.21 3.08 7.59
CA ARG A 13 24.90 4.38 7.52
C ARG A 13 25.60 4.59 6.18
N GLN A 14 26.19 3.54 5.61
CA GLN A 14 26.82 3.63 4.30
C GLN A 14 25.78 3.83 3.18
N ALA A 15 24.64 3.15 3.24
CA ALA A 15 23.55 3.32 2.29
C ALA A 15 22.97 4.74 2.31
N LEU A 16 22.77 5.31 3.50
CA LEU A 16 22.27 6.68 3.66
C LEU A 16 23.29 7.71 3.15
N LYS A 17 24.58 7.53 3.46
CA LYS A 17 25.65 8.38 2.89
C LYS A 17 25.73 8.29 1.36
N LEU A 18 25.48 7.11 0.81
CA LEU A 18 25.43 6.92 -0.63
C LEU A 18 24.22 7.65 -1.23
N ALA A 19 23.06 7.59 -0.58
CA ALA A 19 21.88 8.36 -1.00
C ALA A 19 22.17 9.86 -1.02
N ASP A 20 22.79 10.40 0.04
CA ASP A 20 23.21 11.81 0.11
C ASP A 20 24.18 12.18 -1.04
N ALA A 21 25.16 11.32 -1.31
CA ALA A 21 26.13 11.53 -2.37
C ALA A 21 25.53 11.42 -3.79
N MET A 22 24.36 10.78 -3.92
CA MET A 22 23.62 10.62 -5.16
C MET A 22 22.57 11.72 -5.39
N ALA A 23 22.43 12.68 -4.47
CA ALA A 23 21.49 13.79 -4.64
C ALA A 23 21.76 14.57 -5.96
N PRO A 24 20.70 15.01 -6.67
CA PRO A 24 19.29 14.87 -6.34
C PRO A 24 18.71 13.50 -6.73
N CYS A 25 18.00 12.82 -5.81
CA CYS A 25 17.42 11.50 -6.10
C CYS A 25 16.18 11.16 -5.25
N VAL A 26 15.47 10.09 -5.62
CA VAL A 26 14.39 9.50 -4.82
C VAL A 26 14.90 8.24 -4.15
N LEU A 27 14.87 8.21 -2.82
CA LEU A 27 15.18 7.01 -2.03
C LEU A 27 13.87 6.30 -1.67
N PHE A 28 13.59 5.18 -2.33
CA PHE A 28 12.39 4.37 -2.12
C PHE A 28 12.67 3.17 -1.20
N CYS A 29 11.87 3.01 -0.15
CA CYS A 29 11.92 1.91 0.80
C CYS A 29 10.58 1.16 0.86
N ASP A 30 10.53 -0.04 0.27
CA ASP A 30 9.32 -0.85 0.27
C ASP A 30 9.17 -1.67 1.56
N GLU A 31 7.95 -1.78 2.07
CA GLU A 31 7.55 -2.55 3.25
C GLU A 31 8.47 -2.31 4.45
N ILE A 32 8.66 -1.04 4.81
CA ILE A 32 9.58 -0.62 5.86
C ILE A 32 9.30 -1.29 7.20
N GLU A 33 8.05 -1.68 7.45
CA GLU A 33 7.63 -2.42 8.64
C GLU A 33 8.20 -3.84 8.72
N LYS A 34 8.56 -4.46 7.59
CA LYS A 34 9.22 -5.78 7.60
C LYS A 34 10.64 -5.69 8.12
N ALA A 35 11.35 -4.60 7.81
CA ALA A 35 12.64 -4.30 8.43
C ALA A 35 12.50 -4.07 9.96
N LEU A 36 11.30 -3.72 10.42
CA LEU A 36 11.01 -3.35 11.82
C LEU A 36 10.40 -4.49 12.65
N ALA A 37 9.78 -5.49 12.01
CA ALA A 37 9.10 -6.59 12.69
C ALA A 37 10.00 -7.43 13.62
N GLY A 38 11.32 -7.42 13.39
CA GLY A 38 12.32 -8.05 14.27
C GLY A 38 12.55 -7.32 15.61
N ALA A 39 12.04 -6.09 15.79
CA ALA A 39 12.15 -5.35 17.04
C ALA A 39 11.20 -5.87 18.13
N ASN A 40 10.06 -6.44 17.74
CA ASN A 40 8.97 -6.86 18.65
C ASN A 40 8.92 -8.38 18.92
N SER A 41 9.78 -9.19 18.28
CA SER A 41 9.89 -10.61 18.62
C SER A 41 10.69 -10.78 19.91
N SER A 42 9.97 -11.14 20.98
CA SER A 42 10.49 -11.51 22.29
C SER A 42 11.53 -12.64 22.19
N GLY A 43 12.82 -12.29 22.25
CA GLY A 43 13.91 -13.27 22.15
C GLY A 43 15.32 -12.71 22.35
N GLN A 44 15.54 -11.94 23.43
CA GLN A 44 16.82 -11.66 24.11
C GLN A 44 18.10 -11.24 23.35
N THR A 45 18.15 -11.10 22.02
CA THR A 45 19.41 -10.71 21.33
C THR A 45 19.27 -9.73 20.17
N ASP A 46 18.12 -9.61 19.51
CA ASP A 46 18.00 -8.84 18.26
C ASP A 46 17.22 -7.51 18.38
N SER A 47 16.43 -7.33 19.45
CA SER A 47 15.58 -6.13 19.63
C SER A 47 16.38 -4.81 19.72
N GLY A 48 17.59 -4.86 20.28
CA GLY A 48 18.47 -3.69 20.38
C GLY A 48 19.22 -3.34 19.09
N VAL A 49 19.27 -4.24 18.10
CA VAL A 49 19.93 -4.01 16.81
C VAL A 49 18.98 -3.24 15.91
N THR A 50 17.79 -3.78 15.69
CA THR A 50 16.73 -3.17 14.87
C THR A 50 16.37 -1.76 15.36
N ALA A 51 16.32 -1.53 16.67
CA ALA A 51 16.09 -0.20 17.22
C ALA A 51 17.21 0.82 16.90
N ARG A 52 18.48 0.39 16.87
CA ARG A 52 19.64 1.25 16.55
C ARG A 52 19.76 1.53 15.05
N LEU A 53 19.52 0.51 14.22
CA LEU A 53 19.39 0.65 12.77
C LEU A 53 18.35 1.71 12.44
N PHE A 54 17.20 1.62 13.09
CA PHE A 54 16.10 2.52 12.87
C PHE A 54 16.36 3.93 13.41
N GLY A 55 17.02 4.05 14.58
CA GLY A 55 17.50 5.33 15.06
C GLY A 55 18.38 6.07 14.04
N SER A 56 19.25 5.33 13.33
CA SER A 56 20.10 5.92 12.28
C SER A 56 19.28 6.45 11.09
N LEU A 57 18.27 5.71 10.64
CA LEU A 57 17.36 6.16 9.59
C LEU A 57 16.55 7.39 10.03
N LEU A 58 15.98 7.36 11.24
CA LEU A 58 15.21 8.48 11.78
C LEU A 58 16.02 9.76 11.95
N THR A 59 17.25 9.63 12.44
CA THR A 59 18.19 10.75 12.54
C THR A 59 18.48 11.30 11.14
N TRP A 60 18.75 10.44 10.16
CA TRP A 60 18.98 10.88 8.80
C TRP A 60 17.76 11.59 8.19
N LEU A 61 16.55 11.05 8.36
CA LEU A 61 15.30 11.71 7.91
C LEU A 61 15.09 13.10 8.51
N ASN A 62 15.63 13.36 9.70
CA ASN A 62 15.51 14.66 10.37
C ASN A 62 16.64 15.64 10.03
N ASP A 63 17.84 15.11 9.79
CA ASP A 63 19.07 15.91 9.77
C ASP A 63 19.68 16.03 8.36
N HIS A 64 19.23 15.26 7.36
CA HIS A 64 19.82 15.36 6.03
C HIS A 64 19.47 16.70 5.37
N GLU A 65 20.48 17.35 4.77
CA GLU A 65 20.32 18.59 4.01
C GLU A 65 20.40 18.35 2.48
N SER A 66 20.64 17.09 2.08
CA SER A 66 20.73 16.67 0.68
C SER A 66 19.35 16.72 -0.01
N ASP A 67 19.34 16.93 -1.32
CA ASP A 67 18.11 16.90 -2.15
C ASP A 67 17.67 15.44 -2.44
N VAL A 68 17.47 14.68 -1.37
CA VAL A 68 17.00 13.30 -1.43
C VAL A 68 15.55 13.28 -0.99
N PHE A 69 14.65 12.87 -1.89
CA PHE A 69 13.24 12.68 -1.56
C PHE A 69 13.01 11.24 -1.10
N PHE A 70 12.71 11.07 0.19
CA PHE A 70 12.46 9.75 0.77
C PHE A 70 10.99 9.34 0.63
N ILE A 71 10.75 8.14 0.11
CA ILE A 71 9.42 7.52 0.02
C ILE A 71 9.50 6.14 0.68
N ALA A 72 8.53 5.82 1.54
CA ALA A 72 8.40 4.48 2.09
C ALA A 72 6.96 3.96 1.99
N THR A 73 6.80 2.64 1.89
CA THR A 73 5.50 1.96 1.98
C THR A 73 5.41 1.18 3.29
N ALA A 74 4.18 1.02 3.80
CA ALA A 74 3.91 0.15 4.93
C ALA A 74 2.53 -0.49 4.81
N ASN A 75 2.47 -1.83 4.91
CA ASN A 75 1.22 -2.59 4.89
C ASN A 75 0.67 -2.85 6.30
N ASP A 76 1.51 -2.76 7.33
CA ASP A 76 1.14 -2.99 8.73
C ASP A 76 1.73 -1.92 9.67
N VAL A 77 0.96 -0.84 9.85
CA VAL A 77 1.34 0.31 10.69
C VAL A 77 1.50 -0.02 12.17
N SER A 78 0.95 -1.15 12.65
CA SER A 78 1.10 -1.57 14.05
C SER A 78 2.52 -2.01 14.40
N LYS A 79 3.31 -2.37 13.37
CA LYS A 79 4.72 -2.75 13.50
C LYS A 79 5.67 -1.57 13.38
N LEU A 80 5.16 -0.41 12.96
CA LEU A 80 5.96 0.80 12.91
C LEU A 80 6.14 1.34 14.34
N PRO A 81 7.37 1.71 14.72
CA PRO A 81 7.62 2.41 15.97
C PRO A 81 6.73 3.67 16.07
N PRO A 82 6.23 4.02 17.27
CA PRO A 82 5.39 5.20 17.49
C PRO A 82 6.04 6.51 17.00
N GLU A 83 7.37 6.52 16.89
CA GLU A 83 8.17 7.62 16.35
C GLU A 83 7.88 7.95 14.88
N PHE A 84 7.40 6.99 14.07
CA PHE A 84 6.90 7.26 12.71
C PHE A 84 5.55 7.96 12.71
N ALA A 85 4.72 7.67 13.71
CA ALA A 85 3.38 8.21 13.84
C ALA A 85 3.36 9.60 14.49
N ARG A 86 4.51 10.08 15.01
CA ARG A 86 4.65 11.45 15.48
C ARG A 86 4.79 12.38 14.28
N ALA A 87 3.83 13.29 14.14
CA ALA A 87 3.94 14.44 13.25
C ALA A 87 5.28 15.15 13.52
N GLU A 88 6.02 15.49 12.45
CA GLU A 88 7.33 16.18 12.38
C GLU A 88 8.43 15.41 11.61
N ARG A 89 8.27 14.11 11.30
CA ARG A 89 9.30 13.33 10.57
C ARG A 89 8.99 12.98 9.12
N PHE A 90 7.72 13.05 8.75
CA PHE A 90 7.28 12.88 7.37
C PHE A 90 6.50 14.11 6.99
N ASP A 91 6.81 14.68 5.82
CA ASP A 91 6.06 15.80 5.25
C ASP A 91 4.60 15.41 4.97
N GLY A 92 4.35 14.13 4.68
CA GLY A 92 3.02 13.59 4.49
C GLY A 92 2.97 12.08 4.59
N VAL A 93 1.90 11.57 5.21
CA VAL A 93 1.56 10.14 5.21
C VAL A 93 0.30 9.98 4.38
N PHE A 94 0.41 9.23 3.28
CA PHE A 94 -0.71 8.97 2.38
C PHE A 94 -1.31 7.60 2.65
N PHE A 95 -2.64 7.55 2.73
CA PHE A 95 -3.38 6.30 2.81
C PHE A 95 -3.94 5.94 1.43
N LEU A 96 -3.55 4.75 0.96
CA LEU A 96 -4.04 4.12 -0.24
C LEU A 96 -5.06 3.05 0.19
N ASP A 97 -6.31 3.21 -0.23
CA ASP A 97 -7.35 2.22 0.03
C ASP A 97 -7.60 1.34 -1.21
N LEU A 98 -8.56 0.43 -1.11
CA LEU A 98 -9.08 -0.31 -2.24
C LEU A 98 -9.53 0.65 -3.35
N PRO A 99 -9.21 0.34 -4.62
CA PRO A 99 -9.52 1.22 -5.71
C PRO A 99 -11.04 1.43 -5.84
N GLY A 100 -11.42 2.68 -6.09
CA GLY A 100 -12.76 3.06 -6.50
C GLY A 100 -13.09 2.55 -7.91
N ARG A 101 -14.32 2.83 -8.37
CA ARG A 101 -14.80 2.30 -9.64
C ARG A 101 -13.99 2.78 -10.84
N GLU A 102 -13.73 4.08 -10.94
CA GLU A 102 -12.95 4.68 -12.04
C GLU A 102 -11.52 4.13 -12.09
N GLN A 103 -10.88 3.97 -10.93
CA GLN A 103 -9.55 3.36 -10.83
C GLN A 103 -9.58 1.89 -11.28
N LYS A 104 -10.61 1.11 -10.90
CA LYS A 104 -10.76 -0.28 -11.37
C LYS A 104 -10.99 -0.35 -12.87
N ASP A 105 -11.77 0.55 -13.44
CA ASP A 105 -12.00 0.61 -14.88
C ASP A 105 -10.69 0.84 -15.65
N ALA A 106 -9.87 1.78 -15.19
CA ALA A 106 -8.53 1.99 -15.74
C ALA A 106 -7.62 0.75 -15.57
N ILE A 107 -7.69 0.08 -14.41
CA ILE A 107 -6.90 -1.14 -14.17
C ILE A 107 -7.35 -2.30 -15.09
N TRP A 108 -8.66 -2.45 -15.30
CA TRP A 108 -9.20 -3.42 -16.26
C TRP A 108 -8.68 -3.13 -17.67
N GLU A 109 -8.76 -1.88 -18.13
CA GLU A 109 -8.27 -1.49 -19.46
C GLU A 109 -6.80 -1.89 -19.67
N ILE A 110 -5.94 -1.58 -18.69
CA ILE A 110 -4.51 -1.93 -18.72
C ILE A 110 -4.31 -3.44 -18.88
N TYR A 111 -4.96 -4.25 -18.03
CA TYR A 111 -4.71 -5.69 -18.03
C TYR A 111 -5.43 -6.44 -19.15
N LEU A 112 -6.60 -5.98 -19.60
CA LEU A 112 -7.23 -6.53 -20.79
C LEU A 112 -6.35 -6.33 -22.03
N ALA A 113 -5.75 -5.14 -22.16
CA ALA A 113 -4.77 -4.87 -23.22
C ALA A 113 -3.49 -5.70 -23.06
N GLU A 114 -2.93 -5.81 -21.85
CA GLU A 114 -1.72 -6.61 -21.57
C GLU A 114 -1.89 -8.09 -21.96
N TYR A 115 -3.07 -8.66 -21.71
CA TYR A 115 -3.36 -10.08 -21.98
C TYR A 115 -4.11 -10.35 -23.29
N GLY A 116 -4.39 -9.31 -24.09
CA GLY A 116 -5.10 -9.43 -25.37
C GLY A 116 -6.53 -9.95 -25.25
N LEU A 117 -7.24 -9.58 -24.18
CA LEU A 117 -8.59 -10.02 -23.89
C LEU A 117 -9.63 -9.03 -24.44
N ASP A 118 -10.75 -9.54 -24.93
CA ASP A 118 -11.86 -8.71 -25.39
C ASP A 118 -12.51 -7.94 -24.22
N ASP A 119 -12.54 -6.62 -24.31
CA ASP A 119 -13.14 -5.73 -23.31
C ASP A 119 -14.67 -5.78 -23.31
N SER A 120 -15.28 -6.25 -24.41
CA SER A 120 -16.74 -6.37 -24.55
C SER A 120 -17.32 -7.53 -23.72
N GLN A 121 -16.47 -8.46 -23.27
CA GLN A 121 -16.92 -9.61 -22.49
C GLN A 121 -17.39 -9.19 -21.09
N PRO A 122 -18.32 -9.96 -20.47
CA PRO A 122 -18.76 -9.69 -19.11
C PRO A 122 -17.61 -9.73 -18.11
N LYS A 123 -17.51 -8.70 -17.26
CA LYS A 123 -16.56 -8.63 -16.15
C LYS A 123 -17.19 -9.21 -14.87
N PRO A 124 -16.41 -9.88 -14.00
CA PRO A 124 -16.89 -10.37 -12.70
C PRO A 124 -17.23 -9.22 -11.75
N ASP A 125 -17.93 -9.52 -10.63
CA ASP A 125 -18.08 -8.57 -9.53
C ASP A 125 -16.72 -8.30 -8.87
N ASP A 126 -16.19 -7.12 -9.13
CA ASP A 126 -14.88 -6.66 -8.66
C ASP A 126 -14.99 -5.74 -7.43
N THR A 127 -16.16 -5.64 -6.77
CA THR A 127 -16.43 -4.67 -5.69
C THR A 127 -15.34 -4.67 -4.61
N ASN A 128 -14.81 -5.84 -4.25
CA ASN A 128 -13.82 -6.01 -3.18
C ASN A 128 -12.42 -6.39 -3.71
N TRP A 129 -12.14 -6.16 -4.99
CA TRP A 129 -10.88 -6.52 -5.62
C TRP A 129 -9.89 -5.36 -5.56
N THR A 130 -8.60 -5.69 -5.41
CA THR A 130 -7.47 -4.80 -5.70
C THR A 130 -7.05 -4.95 -7.15
N GLY A 131 -6.08 -4.14 -7.59
CA GLY A 131 -5.49 -4.31 -8.92
C GLY A 131 -4.80 -5.67 -9.13
N ALA A 132 -4.32 -6.31 -8.05
CA ALA A 132 -3.69 -7.62 -8.13
C ALA A 132 -4.69 -8.74 -8.47
N GLU A 133 -5.92 -8.70 -7.95
CA GLU A 133 -6.98 -9.63 -8.33
C GLU A 133 -7.42 -9.43 -9.78
N ILE A 134 -7.58 -8.18 -10.22
CA ILE A 134 -7.92 -7.88 -11.63
C ILE A 134 -6.85 -8.44 -12.56
N LYS A 135 -5.57 -8.16 -12.27
CA LYS A 135 -4.43 -8.72 -13.02
C LYS A 135 -4.48 -10.25 -13.04
N SER A 136 -4.69 -10.86 -11.89
CA SER A 136 -4.71 -12.32 -11.76
C SER A 136 -5.85 -12.95 -12.54
N CYS A 137 -7.03 -12.32 -12.53
CA CYS A 137 -8.18 -12.74 -13.32
C CYS A 137 -7.88 -12.71 -14.82
N CYS A 138 -7.35 -11.58 -15.33
CA CYS A 138 -6.98 -11.46 -16.74
C CYS A 138 -5.90 -12.48 -17.14
N ARG A 139 -4.87 -12.64 -16.30
CA ARG A 139 -3.81 -13.63 -16.51
C ARG A 139 -4.37 -15.05 -16.60
N LEU A 140 -5.30 -15.42 -15.71
CA LEU A 140 -5.91 -16.74 -15.69
C LEU A 140 -6.84 -16.96 -16.89
N ALA A 141 -7.64 -15.96 -17.26
CA ALA A 141 -8.51 -16.01 -18.43
C ALA A 141 -7.69 -16.27 -19.70
N SER A 142 -6.59 -15.53 -19.89
CA SER A 142 -5.68 -15.71 -21.02
C SER A 142 -4.94 -17.06 -20.98
N LEU A 143 -4.43 -17.47 -19.81
CA LEU A 143 -3.66 -18.71 -19.68
C LEU A 143 -4.52 -19.98 -19.88
N LEU A 144 -5.77 -19.96 -19.42
CA LEU A 144 -6.67 -21.11 -19.48
C LEU A 144 -7.60 -21.07 -20.69
N ASP A 145 -7.57 -19.97 -21.47
CA ASP A 145 -8.48 -19.70 -22.58
C ASP A 145 -9.96 -19.80 -22.15
N VAL A 146 -10.30 -19.09 -21.07
CA VAL A 146 -11.65 -19.06 -20.50
C VAL A 146 -12.14 -17.63 -20.31
N PRO A 147 -13.47 -17.39 -20.29
CA PRO A 147 -14.02 -16.06 -20.01
C PRO A 147 -13.60 -15.52 -18.64
N LEU A 148 -13.52 -14.19 -18.49
CA LEU A 148 -13.16 -13.51 -17.23
C LEU A 148 -14.01 -13.97 -16.05
N VAL A 149 -15.32 -14.14 -16.23
CA VAL A 149 -16.23 -14.59 -15.17
C VAL A 149 -15.89 -15.98 -14.65
N GLN A 150 -15.38 -16.86 -15.52
CA GLN A 150 -14.93 -18.19 -15.13
C GLN A 150 -13.55 -18.15 -14.47
N ALA A 151 -12.62 -17.34 -15.01
CA ALA A 151 -11.31 -17.14 -14.39
C ALA A 151 -11.42 -16.58 -12.96
N ALA A 152 -12.37 -15.67 -12.73
CA ALA A 152 -12.64 -15.06 -11.44
C ALA A 152 -12.96 -16.07 -10.31
N GLN A 153 -13.48 -17.26 -10.64
CA GLN A 153 -13.77 -18.31 -9.66
C GLN A 153 -12.50 -18.84 -8.98
N ASN A 154 -11.33 -18.61 -9.58
CA ASN A 154 -10.03 -19.00 -9.07
C ASN A 154 -9.28 -17.82 -8.40
N VAL A 155 -9.95 -16.68 -8.22
CA VAL A 155 -9.39 -15.48 -7.60
C VAL A 155 -10.00 -15.32 -6.22
N VAL A 156 -9.16 -15.32 -5.19
CA VAL A 156 -9.58 -15.08 -3.80
C VAL A 156 -9.21 -13.64 -3.42
N PRO A 157 -10.18 -12.75 -3.18
CA PRO A 157 -9.86 -11.36 -2.90
C PRO A 157 -9.22 -11.17 -1.52
N VAL A 158 -8.20 -10.32 -1.44
CA VAL A 158 -7.50 -9.93 -0.22
C VAL A 158 -8.48 -9.34 0.78
N ALA A 159 -9.47 -8.57 0.32
CA ALA A 159 -10.51 -8.01 1.18
C ALA A 159 -11.35 -9.09 1.90
N VAL A 160 -11.45 -10.29 1.35
CA VAL A 160 -12.12 -11.43 2.00
C VAL A 160 -11.17 -12.09 3.01
N THR A 161 -9.90 -12.28 2.66
CA THR A 161 -8.93 -12.98 3.52
C THR A 161 -8.35 -12.12 4.65
N ALA A 162 -8.32 -10.79 4.47
CA ALA A 162 -7.65 -9.84 5.34
C ALA A 162 -8.54 -8.63 5.69
N GLY A 163 -9.86 -8.79 5.62
CA GLY A 163 -10.83 -7.71 5.88
C GLY A 163 -10.63 -7.01 7.23
N ASP A 164 -10.36 -7.77 8.30
CA ASP A 164 -10.11 -7.22 9.63
C ASP A 164 -8.89 -6.29 9.67
N LYS A 165 -7.82 -6.64 8.93
CA LYS A 165 -6.61 -5.83 8.85
C LYS A 165 -6.86 -4.54 8.06
N ILE A 166 -7.63 -4.63 6.98
CA ILE A 166 -8.02 -3.45 6.18
C ILE A 166 -8.85 -2.50 7.04
N GLU A 167 -9.85 -3.00 7.77
CA GLU A 167 -10.67 -2.17 8.65
C GLU A 167 -9.84 -1.55 9.80
N ALA A 168 -8.92 -2.30 10.39
CA ALA A 168 -7.99 -1.76 11.38
C ALA A 168 -7.14 -0.62 10.79
N LEU A 169 -6.63 -0.79 9.57
CA LEU A 169 -5.81 0.21 8.88
C LEU A 169 -6.63 1.45 8.50
N ARG A 170 -7.86 1.29 8.00
CA ARG A 170 -8.79 2.40 7.73
C ARG A 170 -9.10 3.21 8.99
N ASN A 171 -9.36 2.53 10.11
CA ASN A 171 -9.61 3.18 11.40
C ASN A 171 -8.37 3.92 11.91
N TRP A 172 -7.18 3.37 11.67
CA TRP A 172 -5.93 4.06 11.98
C TRP A 172 -5.72 5.28 11.07
N ALA A 173 -5.95 5.17 9.76
CA ALA A 173 -5.68 6.24 8.81
C ALA A 173 -6.68 7.41 8.91
N SER A 174 -7.93 7.15 9.30
CA SER A 174 -8.99 8.16 9.36
C SER A 174 -8.60 9.32 10.28
N GLY A 175 -8.52 10.54 9.73
CA GLY A 175 -8.10 11.74 10.47
C GLY A 175 -6.60 11.86 10.72
N ARG A 176 -5.78 10.89 10.27
CA ARG A 176 -4.32 10.87 10.48
C ARG A 176 -3.51 10.99 9.18
N CYS A 177 -4.05 10.49 8.06
CA CYS A 177 -3.36 10.44 6.78
C CYS A 177 -4.02 11.35 5.74
N LEU A 178 -3.26 11.77 4.74
CA LEU A 178 -3.79 12.32 3.50
C LEU A 178 -4.40 11.19 2.66
N SER A 179 -5.48 11.47 1.94
CA SER A 179 -6.01 10.50 0.98
C SER A 179 -5.18 10.53 -0.29
N ALA A 180 -4.84 9.34 -0.83
CA ALA A 180 -4.21 9.23 -2.14
C ALA A 180 -5.21 9.42 -3.30
N ASP A 181 -6.51 9.26 -3.04
CA ASP A 181 -7.55 9.30 -4.06
C ASP A 181 -8.18 10.69 -4.24
N ARG A 182 -8.18 11.50 -3.18
CA ARG A 182 -8.86 12.81 -3.16
C ARG A 182 -8.05 13.81 -2.35
N ALA A 183 -8.25 15.09 -2.64
CA ALA A 183 -7.60 16.15 -1.89
C ALA A 183 -8.03 16.16 -0.42
N GLY A 184 -7.04 16.27 0.48
CA GLY A 184 -7.24 16.46 1.92
C GLY A 184 -7.05 15.20 2.77
N ILE A 185 -7.49 15.28 4.02
CA ILE A 185 -7.35 14.22 5.03
C ILE A 185 -8.30 13.06 4.71
N TYR A 186 -7.80 11.83 4.80
CA TYR A 186 -8.58 10.62 4.64
C TYR A 186 -9.64 10.49 5.75
N SER A 187 -10.88 10.17 5.36
CA SER A 187 -12.02 9.96 6.25
C SER A 187 -12.84 8.75 5.81
N ARG A 188 -13.05 7.82 6.74
CA ARG A 188 -13.82 6.59 6.51
C ARG A 188 -15.29 6.87 6.13
N GLU A 189 -15.93 7.84 6.79
CA GLU A 189 -17.36 8.16 6.58
C GLU A 189 -17.63 8.71 5.17
N GLN A 190 -16.67 9.45 4.62
CA GLN A 190 -16.76 10.01 3.26
C GLN A 190 -16.61 8.96 2.17
N GLN A 191 -16.09 7.77 2.49
CA GLN A 191 -15.99 6.66 1.55
C GLN A 191 -17.25 5.80 1.56
N ALA A 192 -17.83 5.53 2.73
CA ALA A 192 -19.12 4.83 2.86
C ALA A 192 -20.25 5.59 2.14
N SER A 193 -20.25 6.92 2.20
CA SER A 193 -21.21 7.78 1.51
C SER A 193 -20.98 7.84 -0.02
N ALA A 194 -19.74 7.72 -0.51
CA ALA A 194 -19.44 7.59 -1.94
C ALA A 194 -19.95 6.26 -2.49
N VAL A 195 -19.71 5.14 -1.80
CA VAL A 195 -20.25 3.82 -2.17
C VAL A 195 -21.78 3.81 -2.16
N SER A 196 -22.41 4.46 -1.17
CA SER A 196 -23.88 4.58 -1.08
C SER A 196 -24.49 5.44 -2.18
N ARG A 197 -23.85 6.55 -2.57
CA ARG A 197 -24.30 7.39 -3.71
C ARG A 197 -24.20 6.64 -5.04
N THR A 198 -23.15 5.84 -5.23
CA THR A 198 -22.98 5.00 -6.43
C THR A 198 -24.08 3.93 -6.54
N ARG A 199 -24.62 3.44 -5.42
CA ARG A 199 -25.78 2.51 -5.39
C ARG A 199 -27.12 3.17 -5.74
N ARG A 200 -27.22 4.51 -5.78
CA ARG A 200 -28.51 5.23 -5.85
C ARG A 200 -28.84 5.85 -7.22
N VAL A 201 -28.08 5.55 -8.27
CA VAL A 201 -28.29 5.99 -9.66
C VAL A 201 -28.30 4.72 -10.52
N MET A 202 -29.29 4.30 -11.31
CA MET A 202 -30.39 4.95 -12.03
C MET A 202 -31.55 3.91 -12.11
N ARG A 203 -32.75 4.22 -11.60
CA ARG A 203 -33.99 3.56 -12.06
C ARG A 203 -34.73 4.60 -12.87
N GLU A 204 -34.72 4.45 -14.19
CA GLU A 204 -35.58 5.26 -15.05
C GLU A 204 -37.04 4.99 -14.67
N PRO A 205 -37.88 6.03 -14.47
CA PRO A 205 -39.31 5.82 -14.40
C PRO A 205 -39.78 5.39 -15.80
N GLY A 206 -40.19 4.13 -15.90
CA GLY A 206 -40.76 3.57 -17.12
C GLY A 206 -41.92 4.43 -17.61
N VAL A 207 -41.82 4.87 -18.85
CA VAL A 207 -42.94 5.44 -19.60
C VAL A 207 -43.82 4.27 -20.03
N ASN A 208 -45.03 4.20 -19.46
CA ASN A 208 -46.24 3.65 -20.07
C ASN A 208 -47.46 4.15 -19.29
#